data_AF-A0A955JKH2-F1
#
_entry.id   AF-A0A955JKH2-F1
#
_cell.length_a   1.000
_cell.length_b   1.000
_cell.length_c   1.000
_cell.angle_alpha   90.00
_cell.angle_beta   90.00
_cell.angle_gamma   90.00
#
_symmetry.space_group_name_H-M   'P 1'
#
loop_
_entity.id
_entity.type
_entity.pdbx_description
1 polymer ?
#
loop_
_entity_poly.entity_id
_entity_poly.type
_entity_poly.pdbx_seq_one_letter_code
_entity_poly.pdbx_strand_id
1 'polypeptide(L)'
;SANSDNLGALTTGSVSVSPSPRTATVNTNAKNGWYVWAKDTNTGLNSASAAATIASTTPGTNSTLSAGTEGYNTGVTSSHGGGSGTISVATPFVGGATGKGGGLDTTLRTLASSNGTAQNDVLTLTNNAAISSTTAAASDYTDTITVVGAGLF
;
A
#
# COMPACT_ATOMS: atom_id res chain seq x y z
N SER A 1 0.53 -12.35 -13.60
CA SER A 1 0.22 -11.51 -12.42
C SER A 1 -0.34 -10.19 -12.93
N ALA A 2 -1.50 -9.75 -12.45
CA ALA A 2 -2.00 -8.42 -12.76
C ALA A 2 -1.46 -7.45 -11.70
N ASN A 3 -0.65 -6.49 -12.13
CA ASN A 3 -0.03 -5.44 -11.31
C ASN A 3 -0.90 -4.16 -11.24
N SER A 4 -2.08 -4.17 -11.87
CA SER A 4 -3.05 -3.09 -11.81
C SER A 4 -4.01 -3.29 -10.63
N ASP A 5 -4.28 -2.21 -9.92
CA ASP A 5 -5.23 -2.14 -8.81
C ASP A 5 -6.25 -1.02 -9.09
N ASN A 6 -7.40 -1.39 -9.67
CA ASN A 6 -8.43 -0.43 -10.05
C ASN A 6 -9.35 -0.16 -8.85
N LEU A 7 -9.28 1.04 -8.27
CA LEU A 7 -10.13 1.46 -7.14
C LEU A 7 -11.59 1.78 -7.55
N GLY A 8 -11.90 1.73 -8.85
CA GLY A 8 -13.22 2.07 -9.39
C GLY A 8 -13.52 3.57 -9.33
N ALA A 9 -14.81 3.91 -9.41
CA ALA A 9 -15.24 5.29 -9.27
C ALA A 9 -15.10 5.74 -7.80
N LEU A 10 -14.36 6.83 -7.57
CA LEU A 10 -14.26 7.44 -6.26
C LEU A 10 -15.52 8.27 -5.97
N THR A 11 -16.06 8.17 -4.76
CA THR A 11 -17.24 8.94 -4.34
C THR A 11 -16.98 9.61 -3.00
N THR A 12 -17.65 10.74 -2.73
CA THR A 12 -17.51 11.44 -1.44
C THR A 12 -18.18 10.71 -0.28
N GLY A 13 -19.06 9.73 -0.56
CA GLY A 13 -19.85 9.01 0.45
C GLY A 13 -19.15 7.78 1.04
N SER A 14 -17.99 7.39 0.54
CA SER A 14 -17.27 6.20 0.99
C SER A 14 -15.76 6.34 0.82
N VAL A 15 -15.02 5.45 1.50
CA VAL A 15 -13.62 5.20 1.16
C VAL A 15 -13.60 4.11 0.09
N SER A 16 -12.98 4.40 -1.05
CA SER A 16 -12.69 3.38 -2.06
C SER A 16 -11.49 2.54 -1.62
N VAL A 17 -11.61 1.23 -1.78
CA VAL A 17 -10.61 0.24 -1.35
C VAL A 17 -10.32 -0.67 -2.53
N SER A 18 -9.09 -1.17 -2.65
CA SER A 18 -8.72 -2.20 -3.63
C SER A 18 -9.78 -3.31 -3.66
N PRO A 19 -10.56 -3.46 -4.74
CA PRO A 19 -11.58 -4.51 -4.82
C PRO A 19 -10.92 -5.90 -4.97
N SER A 20 -9.67 -5.92 -5.41
CA SER A 20 -8.83 -7.10 -5.44
C SER A 20 -7.41 -6.67 -5.04
N PRO A 21 -7.10 -6.62 -3.74
CA PRO A 21 -5.77 -6.26 -3.24
C PRO A 21 -4.65 -7.04 -3.94
N ARG A 22 -3.50 -6.39 -4.13
CA ARG A 22 -2.34 -7.04 -4.77
C ARG A 22 -1.50 -7.74 -3.72
N THR A 23 -0.78 -8.79 -4.10
CA THR A 23 0.07 -9.53 -3.17
C THR A 23 1.53 -9.47 -3.57
N ALA A 24 2.42 -9.37 -2.58
CA ALA A 24 3.83 -9.69 -2.70
C ALA A 24 4.09 -10.99 -1.95
N THR A 25 4.50 -12.03 -2.67
CA THR A 25 4.82 -13.34 -2.10
C THR A 25 6.33 -13.48 -1.93
N VAL A 26 6.78 -13.83 -0.74
CA VAL A 26 8.20 -14.02 -0.41
C VAL A 26 8.47 -15.51 -0.20
N ASN A 27 9.40 -16.03 -0.99
CA ASN A 27 9.98 -17.36 -0.88
C ASN A 27 11.50 -17.20 -0.80
N THR A 28 12.10 -17.52 0.35
CA THR A 28 13.55 -17.34 0.54
C THR A 28 14.12 -18.29 1.59
N ASN A 29 15.34 -18.77 1.34
CA ASN A 29 16.14 -19.56 2.28
C ASN A 29 17.12 -18.69 3.10
N ALA A 30 17.00 -17.36 3.01
CA ALA A 30 17.75 -16.38 3.78
C ALA A 30 17.51 -16.56 5.29
N LYS A 31 18.50 -17.15 6.00
CA LYS A 31 18.37 -17.46 7.43
C LYS A 31 18.33 -16.23 8.32
N ASN A 32 18.94 -15.12 7.88
CA ASN A 32 18.92 -13.87 8.64
C ASN A 32 17.65 -13.06 8.37
N GLY A 33 16.74 -13.55 7.52
CA GLY A 33 15.44 -12.94 7.28
C GLY A 33 15.28 -12.27 5.92
N TRP A 34 14.34 -11.36 5.84
CA TRP A 34 14.05 -10.60 4.62
C TRP A 34 13.37 -9.26 4.93
N TYR A 35 13.40 -8.36 3.96
CA TYR A 35 12.67 -7.09 3.99
C TYR A 35 11.87 -6.89 2.71
N VAL A 36 10.74 -6.20 2.84
CA VAL A 36 9.98 -5.65 1.72
C VAL A 36 9.81 -4.15 1.93
N TRP A 37 10.12 -3.38 0.89
CA TRP A 37 9.95 -1.94 0.84
C TRP A 37 9.00 -1.55 -0.30
N ALA A 38 8.41 -0.36 -0.18
CA ALA A 38 7.70 0.26 -1.28
C ALA A 38 7.93 1.77 -1.34
N LYS A 39 7.76 2.34 -2.52
CA LYS A 39 7.68 3.78 -2.77
C LYS A 39 6.64 4.03 -3.85
N ASP A 40 6.08 5.23 -3.87
CA ASP A 40 5.23 5.68 -4.96
C ASP A 40 5.97 6.62 -5.92
N THR A 41 5.29 7.04 -6.98
CA THR A 41 5.87 7.95 -7.99
C THR A 41 5.41 9.39 -7.77
N ASN A 42 4.17 9.56 -7.32
CA ASN A 42 3.48 10.85 -7.33
C ASN A 42 3.16 11.39 -5.93
N THR A 43 3.48 10.66 -4.86
CA THR A 43 3.05 10.99 -3.48
C THR A 43 1.53 11.16 -3.39
N GLY A 44 0.80 10.28 -4.09
CA GLY A 44 -0.65 10.35 -4.24
C GLY A 44 -1.14 9.94 -5.62
N LEU A 45 -2.46 9.88 -5.81
CA LEU A 45 -3.06 9.65 -7.11
C LEU A 45 -3.03 10.97 -7.90
N ASN A 46 -2.28 11.02 -9.00
CA ASN A 46 -2.14 12.21 -9.84
C ASN A 46 -3.05 12.14 -11.07
N SER A 47 -3.69 13.26 -11.40
CA SER A 47 -4.39 13.48 -12.66
C SER A 47 -3.69 14.61 -13.43
N ALA A 48 -3.19 14.28 -14.62
CA ALA A 48 -2.62 15.27 -15.52
C ALA A 48 -3.71 16.14 -16.15
N SER A 49 -4.86 15.54 -16.50
CA SER A 49 -5.97 16.26 -17.14
C SER A 49 -6.61 17.32 -16.26
N ALA A 50 -6.68 17.09 -14.94
CA ALA A 50 -7.20 18.04 -13.97
C ALA A 50 -6.13 18.89 -13.26
N ALA A 51 -4.84 18.63 -13.53
CA ALA A 51 -3.72 19.24 -12.82
C ALA A 51 -3.86 19.13 -11.29
N ALA A 52 -4.30 17.96 -10.82
CA ALA A 52 -4.67 17.72 -9.43
C ALA A 52 -4.08 16.42 -8.90
N THR A 53 -3.88 16.33 -7.58
CA THR A 53 -3.39 15.12 -6.91
C THR A 53 -4.21 14.86 -5.65
N ILE A 54 -4.74 13.65 -5.51
CA ILE A 54 -5.27 13.15 -4.23
C ILE A 54 -4.07 12.69 -3.42
N ALA A 55 -3.62 13.53 -2.50
CA ALA A 55 -2.36 13.35 -1.80
C ALA A 55 -2.34 12.07 -0.93
N SER A 56 -1.18 11.42 -0.90
CA SER A 56 -0.87 10.43 0.12
C SER A 56 -1.01 11.05 1.52
N THR A 57 -1.51 10.27 2.48
CA THR A 57 -1.46 10.65 3.90
C THR A 57 -0.01 10.82 4.37
N THR A 58 0.21 11.40 5.56
CA THR A 58 1.57 11.69 6.04
C THR A 58 2.46 10.44 6.03
N PRO A 59 3.56 10.42 5.24
CA PRO A 59 4.44 9.27 5.17
C PRO A 59 5.05 8.93 6.53
N GLY A 60 5.16 7.63 6.82
CA GLY A 60 5.68 7.14 8.10
C GLY A 60 4.69 7.23 9.27
N THR A 61 3.44 7.63 9.04
CA THR A 61 2.36 7.57 10.04
C THR A 61 1.21 6.72 9.53
N ASN A 62 0.59 5.93 10.42
CA ASN A 62 -0.63 5.19 10.09
C ASN A 62 -1.84 6.13 10.17
N SER A 63 -2.77 5.97 9.25
CA SER A 63 -3.98 6.77 9.10
C SER A 63 -5.20 5.88 8.87
N THR A 64 -6.38 6.42 9.16
CA THR A 64 -7.66 5.85 8.74
C THR A 64 -8.36 6.90 7.88
N LEU A 65 -8.58 6.61 6.60
CA LEU A 65 -9.33 7.51 5.73
C LEU A 65 -10.80 7.56 6.13
N SER A 66 -11.43 8.71 5.88
CA SER A 66 -12.86 8.94 6.09
C SER A 66 -13.49 9.53 4.84
N ALA A 67 -14.73 9.14 4.57
CA ALA A 67 -15.52 9.71 3.48
C ALA A 67 -15.57 11.25 3.56
N GLY A 68 -15.48 11.91 2.40
CA GLY A 68 -15.51 13.37 2.29
C GLY A 68 -14.20 14.09 2.63
N THR A 69 -13.17 13.37 3.09
CA THR A 69 -11.82 13.93 3.32
C THR A 69 -10.85 13.30 2.34
N GLU A 70 -10.14 14.12 1.57
CA GLU A 70 -9.15 13.62 0.62
C GLU A 70 -8.02 12.86 1.31
N GLY A 71 -7.63 11.74 0.71
CA GLY A 71 -6.43 11.03 1.12
C GLY A 71 -6.22 9.75 0.34
N TYR A 72 -4.96 9.34 0.26
CA TYR A 72 -4.52 8.07 -0.32
C TYR A 72 -3.58 7.36 0.67
N ASN A 73 -3.77 6.06 0.88
CA ASN A 73 -2.87 5.27 1.71
C ASN A 73 -2.80 3.80 1.28
N THR A 74 -1.74 3.12 1.72
CA THR A 74 -1.54 1.69 1.51
C THR A 74 -1.53 0.97 2.86
N GLY A 75 -2.43 0.01 3.02
CA GLY A 75 -2.47 -0.93 4.12
C GLY A 75 -1.82 -2.26 3.73
N VAL A 76 -1.19 -2.91 4.68
CA VAL A 76 -0.53 -4.20 4.54
C VAL A 76 -1.07 -5.14 5.61
N THR A 77 -1.52 -6.31 5.16
CA THR A 77 -1.74 -7.48 6.03
C THR A 77 -0.81 -8.60 5.58
N SER A 78 -0.54 -9.55 6.47
CA SER A 78 0.41 -10.64 6.19
C SER A 78 -0.13 -11.99 6.61
N SER A 79 0.21 -13.03 5.87
CA SER A 79 0.04 -14.43 6.27
C SER A 79 1.35 -15.19 6.10
N HIS A 80 1.72 -15.96 7.12
CA HIS A 80 2.91 -16.81 7.10
C HIS A 80 2.54 -18.20 6.59
N GLY A 81 3.16 -18.63 5.48
CA GLY A 81 2.91 -19.95 4.89
C GLY A 81 3.77 -21.05 5.53
N GLY A 82 4.98 -20.69 5.97
CA GLY A 82 5.95 -21.60 6.56
C GLY A 82 7.38 -21.03 6.49
N GLY A 83 8.36 -21.78 7.00
CA GLY A 83 9.72 -21.30 7.22
C GLY A 83 10.01 -21.17 8.71
N SER A 84 11.09 -20.47 9.06
CA SER A 84 11.49 -20.25 10.46
C SER A 84 11.29 -18.82 10.95
N GLY A 85 10.95 -17.89 10.05
CA GLY A 85 10.82 -16.47 10.37
C GLY A 85 9.45 -16.08 10.90
N THR A 86 9.39 -14.94 11.60
CA THR A 86 8.14 -14.27 11.98
C THR A 86 8.01 -12.97 11.19
N ILE A 87 6.89 -12.81 10.47
CA ILE A 87 6.61 -11.59 9.72
C ILE A 87 6.24 -10.46 10.69
N SER A 88 6.84 -9.29 10.49
CA SER A 88 6.49 -8.03 11.15
C SER A 88 6.14 -6.98 10.09
N VAL A 89 4.89 -6.52 10.08
CA VAL A 89 4.45 -5.38 9.25
C VAL A 89 4.82 -4.08 9.96
N ALA A 90 5.40 -3.13 9.23
CA ALA A 90 5.80 -1.84 9.76
C ALA A 90 4.57 -1.05 10.25
N THR A 91 4.67 -0.44 11.43
CA THR A 91 3.55 0.23 12.10
C THR A 91 2.79 1.25 11.23
N PRO A 92 3.44 2.05 10.35
CA PRO A 92 2.71 2.99 9.49
C PRO A 92 1.77 2.30 8.51
N PHE A 93 2.09 1.08 8.10
CA PHE A 93 1.40 0.37 7.02
C PHE A 93 0.49 -0.75 7.52
N VAL A 94 0.34 -0.96 8.83
CA VAL A 94 -0.60 -1.97 9.35
C VAL A 94 -2.01 -1.67 8.84
N GLY A 95 -2.57 -2.59 8.05
CA GLY A 95 -3.91 -2.52 7.47
C GLY A 95 -4.94 -3.42 8.17
N GLY A 96 -5.92 -3.92 7.41
CA GLY A 96 -6.92 -4.89 7.88
C GLY A 96 -8.30 -4.32 8.21
N ALA A 97 -8.43 -2.99 8.27
CA ALA A 97 -9.70 -2.28 8.32
C ALA A 97 -9.82 -1.32 7.12
N THR A 98 -11.05 -1.00 6.73
CA THR A 98 -11.34 -0.06 5.62
C THR A 98 -10.59 1.27 5.81
N GLY A 99 -9.87 1.70 4.77
CA GLY A 99 -9.15 2.98 4.79
C GLY A 99 -7.91 3.00 5.69
N LYS A 100 -7.51 1.88 6.27
CA LYS A 100 -6.38 1.80 7.21
C LYS A 100 -5.07 1.56 6.48
N GLY A 101 -4.07 2.41 6.72
CA GLY A 101 -2.75 2.28 6.13
C GLY A 101 -1.87 3.50 6.30
N GLY A 102 -0.73 3.52 5.63
CA GLY A 102 0.23 4.62 5.64
C GLY A 102 0.40 5.25 4.27
N GLY A 103 0.73 6.53 4.22
CA GLY A 103 1.10 7.19 2.98
C GLY A 103 2.46 6.72 2.49
N LEU A 104 2.54 6.47 1.19
CA LEU A 104 3.82 6.33 0.49
C LEU A 104 4.28 7.70 -0.01
N ASP A 105 5.57 7.75 -0.31
CA ASP A 105 6.21 8.85 -1.01
C ASP A 105 7.26 8.30 -1.97
N THR A 106 8.04 9.20 -2.58
CA THR A 106 9.09 8.83 -3.54
C THR A 106 10.32 8.16 -2.92
N THR A 107 10.34 7.98 -1.60
CA THR A 107 11.40 7.31 -0.83
C THR A 107 10.99 5.88 -0.50
N LEU A 108 11.95 4.95 -0.50
CA LEU A 108 11.66 3.58 -0.06
C LEU A 108 11.28 3.55 1.42
N ARG A 109 10.06 3.09 1.70
CA ARG A 109 9.52 2.85 3.04
C ARG A 109 9.45 1.35 3.30
N THR A 110 9.90 0.91 4.47
CA THR A 110 9.77 -0.50 4.87
C THR A 110 8.30 -0.83 5.07
N LEU A 111 7.79 -1.83 4.37
CA LEU A 111 6.44 -2.36 4.55
C LEU A 111 6.40 -3.51 5.55
N ALA A 112 7.33 -4.45 5.40
CA ALA A 112 7.41 -5.62 6.25
C ALA A 112 8.83 -6.18 6.31
N SER A 113 9.06 -7.00 7.32
CA SER A 113 10.29 -7.76 7.50
C SER A 113 9.99 -9.13 8.08
N SER A 114 10.97 -10.03 8.03
CA SER A 114 10.98 -11.28 8.78
C SER A 114 12.39 -11.57 9.24
N ASN A 115 12.54 -12.34 10.31
CA ASN A 115 13.81 -12.71 10.93
C ASN A 115 14.28 -14.14 10.59
N GLY A 116 13.72 -14.76 9.57
CA GLY A 116 14.10 -16.10 9.13
C GLY A 116 13.64 -16.44 7.73
N THR A 117 13.72 -17.72 7.38
CA THR A 117 13.31 -18.22 6.06
C THR A 117 11.80 -18.08 5.86
N ALA A 118 11.39 -18.05 4.59
CA ALA A 118 9.98 -17.95 4.21
C ALA A 118 9.63 -18.94 3.12
N GLN A 119 8.50 -19.62 3.32
CA GLN A 119 7.87 -20.53 2.37
C GLN A 119 6.41 -20.10 2.21
N ASN A 120 6.14 -19.28 1.20
CA ASN A 120 4.85 -18.67 0.88
C ASN A 120 4.38 -17.66 1.93
N ASP A 121 5.29 -16.78 2.37
CA ASP A 121 4.87 -15.57 3.08
C ASP A 121 4.16 -14.65 2.10
N VAL A 122 2.97 -14.18 2.45
CA VAL A 122 2.17 -13.31 1.60
C VAL A 122 1.92 -12.00 2.30
N LEU A 123 2.29 -10.90 1.65
CA LEU A 123 1.91 -9.55 2.02
C LEU A 123 0.78 -9.11 1.09
N THR A 124 -0.39 -8.84 1.65
CA THR A 124 -1.52 -8.28 0.91
C THR A 124 -1.49 -6.76 1.02
N LEU A 125 -1.30 -6.09 -0.11
CA LEU A 125 -1.27 -4.65 -0.27
C LEU A 125 -2.66 -4.16 -0.67
N THR A 126 -3.27 -3.36 0.19
CA THR A 126 -4.59 -2.75 0.01
C THR A 126 -4.42 -1.25 -0.09
N ASN A 127 -4.64 -0.68 -1.26
CA ASN A 127 -4.70 0.75 -1.44
C ASN A 127 -6.09 1.27 -1.14
N ASN A 128 -6.15 2.44 -0.52
CA ASN A 128 -7.39 3.11 -0.19
C ASN A 128 -7.33 4.56 -0.66
N ALA A 129 -8.45 5.07 -1.16
CA ALA A 129 -8.60 6.46 -1.53
C ALA A 129 -9.92 7.02 -1.00
N ALA A 130 -9.90 8.27 -0.57
CA ALA A 130 -11.08 9.06 -0.25
C ALA A 130 -10.97 10.41 -0.94
N ILE A 131 -12.13 10.97 -1.32
CA ILE A 131 -12.23 12.25 -2.01
C ILE A 131 -13.17 13.19 -1.24
N SER A 132 -13.05 14.48 -1.53
CA SER A 132 -13.89 15.55 -0.99
C SER A 132 -14.83 16.09 -2.08
N SER A 133 -15.77 16.96 -1.71
CA SER A 133 -16.61 17.65 -2.69
C SER A 133 -15.85 18.65 -3.57
N THR A 134 -14.60 18.98 -3.22
CA THR A 134 -13.74 19.90 -3.98
C THR A 134 -12.68 19.18 -4.81
N THR A 135 -12.60 17.85 -4.74
CA THR A 135 -11.69 17.07 -5.60
C THR A 135 -12.05 17.31 -7.06
N ALA A 136 -11.06 17.67 -7.87
CA ALA A 136 -11.29 17.92 -9.29
C ALA A 136 -11.74 16.63 -10.00
N ALA A 137 -12.82 16.69 -10.77
CA ALA A 137 -13.34 15.53 -11.47
C ALA A 137 -12.42 15.13 -12.62
N ALA A 138 -11.91 13.90 -12.60
CA ALA A 138 -11.09 13.32 -13.65
C ALA A 138 -11.17 11.78 -13.63
N SER A 139 -10.82 11.14 -14.75
CA SER A 139 -10.80 9.67 -14.87
C SER A 139 -9.38 9.08 -14.90
N ASP A 140 -8.36 9.93 -14.86
CA ASP A 140 -6.94 9.58 -15.05
C ASP A 140 -6.12 9.68 -13.75
N TYR A 141 -6.77 9.73 -12.58
CA TYR A 141 -6.09 9.66 -11.28
C TYR A 141 -5.34 8.33 -11.14
N THR A 142 -4.01 8.39 -11.17
CA THR A 142 -3.14 7.22 -11.15
C THR A 142 -1.88 7.45 -10.32
N ASP A 143 -1.32 6.35 -9.83
CA ASP A 143 -0.02 6.31 -9.18
C ASP A 143 0.65 4.97 -9.49
N THR A 144 1.97 4.92 -9.39
CA THR A 144 2.76 3.70 -9.56
C THR A 144 3.55 3.42 -8.29
N ILE A 145 3.14 2.37 -7.58
CA ILE A 145 3.85 1.85 -6.40
C ILE A 145 4.87 0.81 -6.85
N THR A 146 6.14 1.07 -6.56
CA THR A 146 7.24 0.11 -6.74
C THR A 146 7.44 -0.66 -5.44
N VAL A 147 7.36 -1.99 -5.50
CA VAL A 147 7.60 -2.89 -4.36
C VAL A 147 8.90 -3.68 -4.59
N VAL A 148 9.76 -3.72 -3.58
CA VAL A 148 11.06 -4.38 -3.63
C VAL A 148 11.18 -5.34 -2.44
N GLY A 149 11.52 -6.61 -2.70
CA GLY A 149 11.83 -7.60 -1.67
C GLY A 149 13.29 -8.04 -1.74
N ALA A 150 13.93 -8.25 -0.59
CA ALA A 150 15.30 -8.77 -0.51
C ALA A 150 15.48 -9.73 0.67
N GLY A 151 16.19 -10.85 0.44
CA GLY A 151 16.64 -11.76 1.48
C GLY A 151 17.96 -11.32 2.12
N LEU A 152 18.13 -11.67 3.38
CA LEU A 152 19.34 -11.43 4.18
C LEU A 152 20.07 -12.75 4.41
N PHE A 153 21.17 -12.97 3.68
CA PHE A 153 21.93 -14.22 3.70
C PHE A 153 22.96 -14.29 4.83
#